data_AF-A0A061PH27-F1
#
_entry.id   AF-A0A061PH27-F1
#
_cell.length_a   1.000
_cell.length_b   1.000
_cell.length_c   1.000
_cell.angle_alpha   90.00
_cell.angle_beta   90.00
_cell.angle_gamma   90.00
#
_symmetry.space_group_name_H-M   'P 1'
#
loop_
_entity.id
_entity.type
_entity.pdbx_description
1 polymer ?
#
loop_
_entity_poly.entity_id
_entity_poly.type
_entity_poly.pdbx_seq_one_letter_code
_entity_poly.pdbx_strand_id
1 'polypeptide(L)' 'MPAFFATVYSGLIIIITVRAIVIVLNIARSRGEVSRFTWRFATICAGCAGVAVFVLLPFVYDRLFAYFS' A
#
# COMPACT_ATOMS: atom_id res chain seq x y z
N MET A 1 22.23 4.72 -6.04
CA MET A 1 22.15 4.08 -4.70
C MET A 1 21.03 4.60 -3.80
N PRO A 2 20.75 5.91 -3.63
CA PRO A 2 19.68 6.38 -2.72
C PRO A 2 18.27 5.94 -3.13
N ALA A 3 17.99 5.85 -4.43
CA ALA A 3 16.70 5.40 -4.95
C ALA A 3 16.34 3.95 -4.56
N PHE A 4 17.34 3.06 -4.47
CA PHE A 4 17.12 1.67 -4.07
C PHE A 4 16.66 1.58 -2.60
N PHE A 5 17.38 2.25 -1.69
CA PHE A 5 17.01 2.29 -0.27
C PHE A 5 15.64 2.94 -0.05
N ALA A 6 15.32 4.02 -0.76
CA ALA A 6 14.00 4.66 -0.70
C ALA A 6 12.88 3.71 -1.17
N THR A 7 13.12 2.95 -2.23
CA THR A 7 12.16 1.98 -2.75
C THR A 7 11.91 0.83 -1.77
N VAL A 8 12.97 0.30 -1.15
CA VAL A 8 12.86 -0.78 -0.15
C VAL A 8 12.12 -0.32 1.11
N TYR A 9 12.48 0.85 1.66
CA TYR A 9 11.81 1.40 2.84
C TYR A 9 10.34 1.68 2.60
N SER A 10 10.01 2.30 1.47
CA SER A 10 8.62 2.56 1.13
C SER A 10 7.83 1.29 0.84
N GLY A 11 8.46 0.26 0.26
CA GLY A 11 7.86 -1.07 0.14
C GLY A 11 7.44 -1.65 1.49
N LEU A 12 8.29 -1.54 2.51
CA LEU A 12 7.96 -1.99 3.87
C LEU A 12 6.77 -1.22 4.45
N ILE A 13 6.75 0.10 4.28
CA ILE A 13 5.64 0.95 4.73
C ILE A 13 4.32 0.54 4.06
N ILE A 14 4.34 0.29 2.74
CA ILE A 14 3.17 -0.16 1.99
C ILE A 14 2.66 -1.50 2.53
N ILE A 15 3.55 -2.48 2.78
CA ILE A 15 3.17 -3.79 3.33
C ILE A 15 2.52 -3.64 4.72
N ILE A 16 3.12 -2.84 5.60
CA ILE A 16 2.58 -2.59 6.95
C ILE A 16 1.21 -1.92 6.85
N THR A 17 1.07 -0.95 5.95
CA THR A 17 -0.17 -0.19 5.75
C THR A 17 -1.30 -1.08 5.25
N VAL A 18 -1.04 -1.90 4.22
CA VAL A 18 -2.03 -2.86 3.71
C VAL A 18 -2.43 -3.87 4.80
N ARG A 19 -1.46 -4.38 5.57
CA ARG A 19 -1.79 -5.27 6.71
C ARG A 19 -2.65 -4.58 7.76
N ALA A 20 -2.34 -3.35 8.14
CA ALA A 20 -3.13 -2.58 9.10
C ALA A 20 -4.56 -2.36 8.60
N ILE A 21 -4.74 -2.00 7.32
CA ILE A 21 -6.04 -1.85 6.69
C ILE A 21 -6.84 -3.17 6.75
N VAL A 22 -6.21 -4.29 6.43
CA VAL A 22 -6.86 -5.62 6.50
C VAL A 22 -7.28 -5.98 7.93
N ILE A 23 -6.45 -5.66 8.93
CA ILE A 23 -6.78 -5.89 10.35
C ILE A 23 -7.99 -5.05 10.76
N VAL A 24 -7.99 -3.76 10.45
CA VAL A 24 -9.10 -2.85 10.76
C VAL A 24 -10.38 -3.30 10.06
N LEU A 25 -10.30 -3.68 8.79
CA LEU A 25 -11.42 -4.26 8.03
C LEU A 25 -11.96 -5.55 8.67
N ASN A 26 -11.08 -6.42 9.15
CA ASN A 26 -11.50 -7.64 9.87
C ASN A 26 -12.19 -7.32 11.20
N ILE A 27 -11.70 -6.34 11.95
CA ILE A 27 -12.34 -5.88 13.20
C ILE A 27 -13.73 -5.31 12.90
N ALA A 28 -13.85 -4.42 11.91
CA ALA A 28 -15.12 -3.83 11.50
C ALA A 28 -16.13 -4.90 11.01
N ARG A 29 -15.64 -5.89 10.27
CA ARG A 29 -16.45 -7.05 9.86
C ARG A 29 -16.90 -7.90 11.05
N SER A 30 -16.02 -8.16 12.01
CA SER A 30 -16.35 -8.92 13.22
C SER A 30 -17.41 -8.22 14.09
N ARG A 31 -17.51 -6.89 14.00
CA ARG A 31 -18.52 -6.08 14.68
C ARG A 31 -19.85 -5.97 13.92
N GLY A 32 -19.93 -6.51 12.70
CA GLY A 32 -21.13 -6.44 11.86
C GLY A 32 -21.38 -5.07 11.22
N GLU A 33 -20.45 -4.12 11.35
CA GLU A 33 -20.57 -2.78 10.76
C GLU A 33 -20.40 -2.78 9.23
N VAL A 34 -19.78 -3.83 8.68
CA VAL A 34 -19.42 -3.91 7.26
C VAL A 34 -19.86 -5.24 6.66
N SER A 35 -20.60 -5.17 5.55
CA SER A 35 -21.03 -6.34 4.77
C SER A 35 -19.83 -7.14 4.23
N ARG A 36 -19.99 -8.46 4.11
CA ARG A 36 -18.96 -9.39 3.59
C ARG A 36 -18.47 -9.00 2.19
N PHE A 37 -19.36 -8.42 1.37
CA PHE A 37 -19.02 -7.91 0.04
C PHE A 37 -18.12 -6.66 0.11
N THR A 38 -18.51 -5.68 0.92
CA THR A 38 -17.74 -4.44 1.11
C THR A 38 -16.36 -4.73 1.68
N TRP A 39 -16.26 -5.66 2.65
CA TRP A 39 -14.97 -6.10 3.19
C TRP A 39 -14.05 -6.68 2.12
N ARG A 40 -14.60 -7.54 1.25
CA ARG A 40 -13.85 -8.20 0.19
C ARG A 40 -13.38 -7.21 -0.88
N PHE A 41 -14.27 -6.30 -1.29
CA PHE A 41 -13.92 -5.21 -2.21
C PHE A 41 -12.85 -4.29 -1.65
N ALA A 42 -13.01 -3.82 -0.41
CA ALA A 42 -12.04 -2.92 0.22
C ALA A 42 -10.65 -3.57 0.38
N THR A 43 -10.61 -4.85 0.72
CA THR A 43 -9.36 -5.60 0.83
C THR A 43 -8.67 -5.77 -0.53
N ILE A 44 -9.43 -6.11 -1.57
CA ILE A 44 -8.90 -6.23 -2.94
C ILE A 44 -8.40 -4.87 -3.44
N CYS A 45 -9.18 -3.80 -3.24
CA CYS A 45 -8.79 -2.45 -3.62
C CYS A 45 -7.53 -1.99 -2.89
N ALA A 46 -7.42 -2.22 -1.58
CA ALA A 46 -6.22 -1.89 -0.81
C ALA A 46 -4.98 -2.67 -1.29
N GLY A 47 -5.15 -3.96 -1.61
CA GLY A 47 -4.10 -4.78 -2.20
C GLY A 47 -3.65 -4.27 -3.57
N CYS A 48 -4.60 -4.03 -4.49
CA CYS A 48 -4.30 -3.50 -5.82
C CYS A 48 -3.64 -2.12 -5.77
N ALA A 49 -4.11 -1.22 -4.90
CA ALA A 49 -3.51 0.08 -4.70
C ALA A 49 -2.07 -0.05 -4.17
N GLY A 50 -1.83 -0.92 -3.19
CA GLY A 50 -0.48 -1.18 -2.68
C GLY A 50 0.48 -1.68 -3.76
N VAL A 51 0.04 -2.62 -4.60
CA VAL A 51 0.84 -3.14 -5.73
C VAL A 51 1.10 -2.04 -6.77
N ALA A 52 0.07 -1.29 -7.15
CA ALA A 52 0.21 -0.20 -8.13
C ALA A 52 1.21 0.86 -7.65
N VAL A 53 1.12 1.27 -6.39
CA VAL A 53 2.04 2.24 -5.78
C VAL A 53 3.46 1.68 -5.74
N PHE A 54 3.65 0.42 -5.36
CA PHE A 54 4.97 -0.22 -5.33
C PHE A 54 5.63 -0.30 -6.71
N VAL A 55 4.86 -0.57 -7.76
CA VAL A 55 5.37 -0.62 -9.16
C VAL A 55 5.72 0.78 -9.67
N LEU A 56 4.93 1.80 -9.32
CA LEU A 56 5.17 3.18 -9.76
C LEU A 56 6.30 3.87 -8.98
N LEU A 57 6.55 3.44 -7.74
CA LEU A 57 7.55 4.01 -6.85
C LEU A 57 8.95 4.20 -7.45
N PRO A 58 9.57 3.19 -8.10
CA PRO A 58 10.90 3.36 -8.69
C PRO A 58 10.93 4.44 -9.79
N PHE A 59 9.88 4.54 -10.60
CA PHE A 59 9.77 5.59 -11.62
C PHE A 59 9.64 6.99 -11.01
N VAL A 60 8.86 7.11 -9.93
CA VAL A 60 8.73 8.38 -9.19
C VAL A 60 10.06 8.76 -8.57
N TYR A 61 10.76 7.83 -7.91
CA TYR A 61 12.06 8.12 -7.31
C TYR A 61 13.11 8.48 -8.35
N ASP A 62 13.17 7.79 -9.49
CA ASP A 62 14.11 8.11 -10.56
C ASP A 62 13.93 9.57 -11.04
N ARG A 63 12.69 9.99 -11.30
CA ARG A 63 12.37 11.39 -11.66
C ARG A 63 12.67 12.38 -10.55
N LEU A 64 12.36 12.02 -9.30
CA LEU A 64 12.56 12.89 -8.15
C LEU A 64 14.04 13.14 -7.89
N PHE A 65 14.86 12.08 -7.88
CA PHE A 65 16.31 12.19 -7.71
C PHE A 65 16.98 12.88 -8.90
N ALA A 66 16.50 12.69 -10.13
CA ALA A 66 16.98 13.43 -11.30
C ALA A 66 16.65 14.93 -11.27
N TYR A 67 15.60 15.34 -10.55
CA TYR A 67 15.25 16.75 -10.40
C TYR A 67 16.13 17.47 -9.34
N PHE A 68 16.61 16.74 -8.34
CA PHE A 68 17.43 17.27 -7.25
C PHE A 68 18.95 17.09 -7.44
N SER A 69 19.38 16.41 -8.52
CA SER A 69 20.80 16.25 -8.90
C SER A 69 21.24 17.33 -9.87
#